data_AF-A0A1M6TJ73-F1
#
_entry.id   AF-A0A1M6TJ73-F1
#
_cell.length_a   1.000
_cell.length_b   1.000
_cell.length_c   1.000
_cell.angle_alpha   90.00
_cell.angle_beta   90.00
_cell.angle_gamma   90.00
#
_symmetry.space_group_name_H-M   'P 1'
#
loop_
_entity.id
_entity.type
_entity.pdbx_description
1 polymer ?
#
loop_
_entity_poly.entity_id
_entity_poly.type
_entity_poly.pdbx_seq_one_letter_code
_entity_poly.pdbx_strand_id
1 'polypeptide(L)'
;MKNVKKIISLFLLVTLVSVSFVGCSSDDLTLLSAITKSPSITSMESKTDMTLSFSAKGLAAEDQQSFDSIAPMLNGSKIVITQKSKGNADKTIAKGQADISVDLGGMGLSSSVWVDTDTSGTTPKIKEIIKVPAVLATSFPEKFQGKTYMVMDEQQLLDQSSTGSIDTKSLLDFSNNFTPKVMEFLKEYATQFDPGFTMVTKKDSKIVDGQTLTVYNLKLDDASFKKLLNAAVVSFSKNDKALGFVKDYLLAVNDLTGVSGTEKEQGKQEINKSFEEFKTNLPEFLDNWNKSMEILKDVKMIGDKGINIDFGINSDGYVVSESGNMDFIIDLKAYEEAGNKFDALSDSSKKAGSSTQKGIIQFGVDFNSTISNINKDVDITFPELNSTNSFSYADLIKYTAQTAIVDDITAPSAPKVNKVLTTSTAVSGKAEKGSTIIVKKGKTVLGKAVTNSKGVFSVKIKPQKAKVTLTVTATDKSGNVSKAAKVSVK
;
A
#
# COMPACT_ATOMS: atom_id res chain seq x y z
N MET A 1 -3.46 7.36 -20.00
CA MET A 1 -2.57 7.27 -18.81
C MET A 1 -2.03 8.60 -18.28
N LYS A 2 -2.05 9.72 -19.04
CA LYS A 2 -1.58 11.04 -18.55
C LYS A 2 -2.58 11.78 -17.63
N ASN A 3 -3.90 11.59 -17.81
CA ASN A 3 -4.92 12.35 -17.07
C ASN A 3 -5.36 11.67 -15.75
N VAL A 4 -5.21 10.35 -15.65
CA VAL A 4 -5.51 9.56 -14.44
C VAL A 4 -4.47 9.83 -13.33
N LYS A 5 -3.22 10.18 -13.70
CA LYS A 5 -2.17 10.55 -12.74
C LYS A 5 -2.40 11.92 -12.07
N LYS A 6 -3.04 12.88 -12.75
CA LYS A 6 -3.31 14.22 -12.17
C LYS A 6 -4.47 14.20 -11.18
N ILE A 7 -5.49 13.38 -11.43
CA ILE A 7 -6.67 13.27 -10.56
C ILE A 7 -6.36 12.42 -9.31
N ILE A 8 -5.57 11.35 -9.44
CA ILE A 8 -5.14 10.52 -8.31
C ILE A 8 -4.12 11.25 -7.41
N SER A 9 -3.25 12.10 -7.99
CA SER A 9 -2.32 12.93 -7.21
C SER A 9 -3.03 14.03 -6.41
N LEU A 10 -4.19 14.51 -6.89
CA LEU A 10 -5.02 15.47 -6.16
C LEU A 10 -5.85 14.76 -5.07
N PHE A 11 -6.33 13.54 -5.34
CA PHE A 11 -7.06 12.72 -4.37
C PHE A 11 -6.17 12.30 -3.18
N LEU A 12 -4.90 11.96 -3.43
CA LEU A 12 -3.95 11.66 -2.35
C LEU A 12 -3.65 12.88 -1.47
N LEU A 13 -3.70 14.07 -2.07
CA LEU A 13 -3.56 15.34 -1.36
C LEU A 13 -4.79 15.63 -0.49
N VAL A 14 -5.99 15.36 -1.00
CA VAL A 14 -7.26 15.49 -0.25
C VAL A 14 -7.33 14.52 0.92
N THR A 15 -6.78 13.31 0.79
CA THR A 15 -6.68 12.36 1.93
C THR A 15 -5.69 12.77 3.01
N LEU A 16 -4.64 13.53 2.66
CA LEU A 16 -3.71 14.08 3.67
C LEU A 16 -4.36 15.18 4.53
N VAL A 17 -5.43 15.83 4.04
CA VAL A 17 -6.13 16.91 4.74
C VAL A 17 -7.34 16.40 5.54
N SER A 18 -7.87 15.21 5.24
CA SER A 18 -9.07 14.65 5.90
C SER A 18 -8.94 14.31 7.38
N VAL A 19 -7.73 14.27 7.94
CA VAL A 19 -7.50 13.98 9.37
C VAL A 19 -7.53 15.25 10.24
N SER A 20 -7.82 16.42 9.67
CA SER A 20 -7.66 17.70 10.37
C SER A 20 -8.87 18.63 10.30
N PHE A 21 -10.01 18.15 9.81
CA PHE A 21 -11.21 18.94 9.73
C PHE A 21 -11.98 18.92 11.04
N VAL A 22 -11.43 19.64 12.00
CA VAL A 22 -12.13 20.05 13.19
C VAL A 22 -12.50 21.52 12.93
N GLY A 23 -13.78 21.85 12.96
CA GLY A 23 -14.30 23.17 12.53
C GLY A 23 -13.87 24.33 13.44
N CYS A 24 -14.37 25.53 13.15
CA CYS A 24 -14.08 26.73 13.95
C CYS A 24 -14.87 26.84 15.28
N SER A 25 -15.76 25.89 15.62
CA SER A 25 -16.51 26.00 16.88
C SER A 25 -15.60 25.83 18.10
N SER A 26 -16.01 26.32 19.27
CA SER A 26 -15.20 26.18 20.50
C SER A 26 -14.95 24.71 20.87
N ASP A 27 -15.94 23.85 20.63
CA ASP A 27 -15.86 22.42 20.91
C ASP A 27 -14.94 21.71 19.93
N ASP A 28 -15.05 22.06 18.64
CA ASP A 28 -14.11 21.64 17.61
C ASP A 28 -12.68 22.01 18.03
N LEU A 29 -12.38 23.29 18.25
CA LEU A 29 -11.03 23.75 18.60
C LEU A 29 -10.47 23.09 19.87
N THR A 30 -11.32 22.75 20.84
CA THR A 30 -10.91 22.02 22.03
C THR A 30 -10.47 20.59 21.70
N LEU A 31 -11.28 19.86 20.93
CA LEU A 31 -10.93 18.51 20.47
C LEU A 31 -9.64 18.52 19.64
N LEU A 32 -9.52 19.47 18.71
CA LEU A 32 -8.29 19.64 17.92
C LEU A 32 -7.08 19.93 18.80
N SER A 33 -7.22 20.80 19.80
CA SER A 33 -6.14 21.10 20.73
C SER A 33 -5.67 19.83 21.45
N ALA A 34 -6.60 18.96 21.85
CA ALA A 34 -6.26 17.69 22.46
C ALA A 34 -5.59 16.70 21.48
N ILE A 35 -6.10 16.57 20.25
CA ILE A 35 -5.51 15.71 19.20
C ILE A 35 -4.09 16.19 18.85
N THR A 36 -3.90 17.49 18.69
CA THR A 36 -2.60 18.08 18.36
C THR A 36 -1.62 18.11 19.52
N LYS A 37 -2.07 17.74 20.73
CA LYS A 37 -1.23 17.53 21.91
C LYS A 37 -0.63 16.12 21.96
N SER A 38 -1.23 15.12 21.30
CA SER A 38 -0.75 13.73 21.30
C SER A 38 0.75 13.56 20.97
N PRO A 39 1.37 14.34 20.07
CA PRO A 39 2.82 14.25 19.83
C PRO A 39 3.69 14.53 21.07
N SER A 40 3.19 15.24 22.09
CA SER A 40 3.93 15.48 23.33
C SER A 40 3.98 14.27 24.27
N ILE A 41 3.28 13.17 23.95
CA ILE A 41 3.27 11.94 24.74
C ILE A 41 4.59 11.19 24.56
N THR A 42 5.46 11.18 25.57
CA THR A 42 6.75 10.45 25.56
C THR A 42 6.64 8.98 25.91
N SER A 43 5.58 8.60 26.61
CA SER A 43 5.27 7.21 26.93
C SER A 43 3.77 7.03 27.13
N MET A 44 3.27 5.85 26.79
CA MET A 44 1.87 5.47 27.03
C MET A 44 1.68 3.95 26.96
N GLU A 45 0.55 3.52 27.50
CA GLU A 45 -0.06 2.24 27.18
C GLU A 45 -1.41 2.51 26.50
N SER A 46 -1.77 1.72 25.50
CA SER A 46 -3.08 1.81 24.88
C SER A 46 -3.67 0.44 24.61
N LYS A 47 -4.99 0.38 24.59
CA LYS A 47 -5.76 -0.78 24.17
C LYS A 47 -6.86 -0.34 23.24
N THR A 48 -6.94 -0.97 22.08
CA THR A 48 -7.96 -0.74 21.06
C THR A 48 -8.66 -2.06 20.75
N ASP A 49 -9.97 -2.11 20.98
CA ASP A 49 -10.86 -3.18 20.56
C ASP A 49 -11.65 -2.71 19.33
N MET A 50 -11.63 -3.44 18.23
CA MET A 50 -12.37 -3.17 16.99
C MET A 50 -13.22 -4.37 16.61
N THR A 51 -14.44 -4.13 16.14
CA THR A 51 -15.32 -5.13 15.53
C THR A 51 -15.66 -4.69 14.12
N LEU A 52 -15.35 -5.53 13.15
CA LEU A 52 -15.65 -5.29 11.74
C LEU A 52 -17.01 -5.88 11.39
N SER A 53 -17.75 -5.19 10.53
CA SER A 53 -19.00 -5.66 9.97
C SER A 53 -18.97 -5.52 8.46
N PHE A 54 -19.44 -6.56 7.78
CA PHE A 54 -19.46 -6.63 6.33
C PHE A 54 -20.80 -7.19 5.88
N SER A 55 -21.42 -6.55 4.90
CA SER A 55 -22.57 -7.11 4.21
C SER A 55 -22.54 -6.75 2.73
N ALA A 56 -23.11 -7.62 1.91
CA ALA A 56 -23.34 -7.32 0.51
C ALA A 56 -24.71 -7.86 0.11
N LYS A 57 -25.46 -7.09 -0.68
CA LYS A 57 -26.78 -7.46 -1.16
C LYS A 57 -26.99 -7.05 -2.60
N GLY A 58 -27.72 -7.87 -3.36
CA GLY A 58 -28.10 -7.57 -4.73
C GLY A 58 -26.94 -7.58 -5.73
N LEU A 59 -25.84 -8.25 -5.38
CA LEU A 59 -24.74 -8.53 -6.31
C LEU A 59 -25.21 -9.47 -7.43
N ALA A 60 -24.40 -9.63 -8.49
CA ALA A 60 -24.59 -10.70 -9.45
C ALA A 60 -24.53 -12.07 -8.74
N ALA A 61 -25.24 -13.08 -9.24
CA ALA A 61 -25.42 -14.35 -8.53
C ALA A 61 -24.08 -15.02 -8.11
N GLU A 62 -23.09 -15.02 -9.01
CA GLU A 62 -21.77 -15.59 -8.74
C GLU A 62 -20.99 -14.80 -7.66
N ASP A 63 -21.09 -13.47 -7.70
CA ASP A 63 -20.44 -12.58 -6.73
C ASP A 63 -21.12 -12.67 -5.36
N GLN A 64 -22.46 -12.75 -5.33
CA GLN A 64 -23.22 -12.91 -4.10
C GLN A 64 -22.88 -14.24 -3.43
N GLN A 65 -22.83 -15.34 -4.20
CA GLN A 65 -22.44 -16.64 -3.67
C GLN A 65 -21.01 -16.63 -3.11
N SER A 66 -20.09 -15.96 -3.81
CA SER A 66 -18.71 -15.80 -3.36
C SER A 66 -18.64 -15.01 -2.05
N PHE A 67 -19.38 -13.90 -1.95
CA PHE A 67 -19.47 -13.10 -0.73
C PHE A 67 -20.08 -13.90 0.44
N ASP A 68 -21.20 -14.58 0.21
CA ASP A 68 -21.90 -15.37 1.24
C ASP A 68 -21.00 -16.48 1.81
N SER A 69 -20.08 -17.02 1.01
CA SER A 69 -19.13 -18.04 1.46
C SER A 69 -18.06 -17.51 2.43
N ILE A 70 -17.69 -16.23 2.32
CA ILE A 70 -16.66 -15.59 3.17
C ILE A 70 -17.26 -14.68 4.26
N ALA A 71 -18.52 -14.27 4.12
CA ALA A 71 -19.18 -13.36 5.04
C ALA A 71 -19.11 -13.81 6.52
N PRO A 72 -19.28 -15.10 6.88
CA PRO A 72 -19.14 -15.56 8.26
C PRO A 72 -17.72 -15.38 8.83
N MET A 73 -16.70 -15.29 7.99
CA MET A 73 -15.30 -15.07 8.40
C MET A 73 -14.94 -13.59 8.56
N LEU A 74 -15.71 -12.70 7.92
CA LEU A 74 -15.45 -11.26 7.90
C LEU A 74 -16.36 -10.49 8.86
N ASN A 75 -17.63 -10.88 8.93
CA ASN A 75 -18.63 -10.17 9.71
C ASN A 75 -18.56 -10.56 11.19
N GLY A 76 -18.41 -9.56 12.06
CA GLY A 76 -18.18 -9.78 13.49
C GLY A 76 -16.72 -10.05 13.85
N SER A 77 -15.80 -9.97 12.88
CA SER A 77 -14.38 -10.15 13.12
C SER A 77 -13.86 -9.13 14.12
N LYS A 78 -13.06 -9.59 15.09
CA LYS A 78 -12.56 -8.75 16.18
C LYS A 78 -11.07 -8.53 16.04
N ILE A 79 -10.62 -7.31 16.26
CA ILE A 79 -9.21 -6.97 16.32
C ILE A 79 -8.96 -6.29 17.66
N VAL A 80 -8.02 -6.83 18.42
CA VAL A 80 -7.57 -6.25 19.69
C VAL A 80 -6.10 -5.91 19.54
N ILE A 81 -5.76 -4.65 19.76
CA ILE A 81 -4.39 -4.15 19.73
C ILE A 81 -4.09 -3.59 21.12
N THR A 82 -3.10 -4.14 21.80
CA THR A 82 -2.54 -3.56 23.03
C THR A 82 -1.15 -3.06 22.71
N GLN A 83 -0.88 -1.78 22.97
CA GLN A 83 0.40 -1.17 22.65
C GLN A 83 1.02 -0.54 23.89
N LYS A 84 2.35 -0.59 23.94
CA LYS A 84 3.19 0.18 24.85
C LYS A 84 4.19 0.97 24.02
N SER A 85 4.47 2.20 24.42
CA SER A 85 5.54 2.98 23.83
C SER A 85 6.26 3.84 24.87
N LYS A 86 7.55 4.07 24.62
CA LYS A 86 8.40 4.95 25.43
C LYS A 86 9.50 5.51 24.54
N GLY A 87 9.71 6.81 24.58
CA GLY A 87 10.76 7.48 23.82
C GLY A 87 11.18 8.81 24.42
N ASN A 88 12.21 9.41 23.85
CA ASN A 88 12.65 10.76 24.22
C ASN A 88 11.66 11.83 23.71
N ALA A 89 11.85 13.06 24.17
CA ALA A 89 11.01 14.20 23.78
C ALA A 89 11.05 14.43 22.26
N ASP A 90 12.23 14.27 21.65
CA ASP A 90 12.47 14.51 20.22
C ASP A 90 11.99 13.36 19.31
N LYS A 91 11.49 12.25 19.88
CA LYS A 91 11.06 11.04 19.16
C LYS A 91 12.13 10.36 18.31
N THR A 92 13.40 10.71 18.53
CA THR A 92 14.54 10.12 17.81
C THR A 92 15.00 8.81 18.44
N ILE A 93 14.68 8.55 19.71
CA ILE A 93 14.95 7.29 20.37
C ILE A 93 13.65 6.79 20.99
N ALA A 94 13.19 5.61 20.57
CA ALA A 94 11.93 5.05 21.01
C ALA A 94 11.95 3.52 21.05
N LYS A 95 11.20 2.98 22.00
CA LYS A 95 10.85 1.56 22.11
C LYS A 95 9.34 1.41 22.06
N GLY A 96 8.88 0.36 21.41
CA GLY A 96 7.48 0.01 21.30
C GLY A 96 7.27 -1.50 21.42
N GLN A 97 6.10 -1.86 21.94
CA GLN A 97 5.56 -3.22 21.87
C GLN A 97 4.09 -3.12 21.43
N ALA A 98 3.66 -3.99 20.53
CA ALA A 98 2.27 -4.14 20.15
C ALA A 98 1.88 -5.62 20.16
N ASP A 99 0.88 -5.98 20.95
CA ASP A 99 0.23 -7.28 20.95
C ASP A 99 -1.05 -7.18 20.12
N ILE A 100 -1.11 -7.93 19.02
CA ILE A 100 -2.19 -7.89 18.05
C ILE A 100 -2.89 -9.24 18.09
N SER A 101 -4.19 -9.22 18.34
CA SER A 101 -5.07 -10.38 18.22
C SER A 101 -6.16 -10.09 17.21
N VAL A 102 -6.36 -11.00 16.26
CA VAL A 102 -7.42 -10.95 15.27
C VAL A 102 -8.24 -12.23 15.37
N ASP A 103 -9.55 -12.12 15.48
CA ASP A 103 -10.49 -13.23 15.38
C ASP A 103 -11.26 -13.10 14.07
N LEU A 104 -11.04 -14.04 13.15
CA LEU A 104 -11.71 -14.12 11.85
C LEU A 104 -12.66 -15.32 11.83
N GLY A 105 -13.94 -15.08 12.13
CA GLY A 105 -14.97 -16.15 12.14
C GLY A 105 -14.65 -17.32 13.07
N GLY A 106 -14.01 -17.06 14.22
CA GLY A 106 -13.58 -18.07 15.19
C GLY A 106 -12.15 -18.56 15.00
N MET A 107 -11.45 -18.14 13.94
CA MET A 107 -10.02 -18.39 13.77
C MET A 107 -9.19 -17.28 14.41
N GLY A 108 -8.64 -17.58 15.58
CA GLY A 108 -7.75 -16.67 16.31
C GLY A 108 -6.35 -16.61 15.72
N LEU A 109 -5.90 -15.40 15.40
CA LEU A 109 -4.56 -15.05 14.97
C LEU A 109 -3.97 -14.12 16.04
N SER A 110 -2.79 -14.42 16.54
CA SER A 110 -2.09 -13.52 17.46
C SER A 110 -0.63 -13.36 17.09
N SER A 111 -0.15 -12.14 17.28
CA SER A 111 1.23 -11.74 17.04
C SER A 111 1.63 -10.69 18.05
N SER A 112 2.93 -10.58 18.29
CA SER A 112 3.53 -9.54 19.09
C SER A 112 4.65 -8.93 18.28
N VAL A 113 4.73 -7.60 18.28
CA VAL A 113 5.75 -6.84 17.58
C VAL A 113 6.49 -5.98 18.59
N TRP A 114 7.82 -5.96 18.52
CA TRP A 114 8.66 -5.04 19.28
C TRP A 114 9.47 -4.20 18.31
N VAL A 115 9.55 -2.90 18.58
CA VAL A 115 10.30 -1.95 17.77
C VAL A 115 11.28 -1.21 18.66
N ASP A 116 12.56 -1.21 18.28
CA ASP A 116 13.62 -0.39 18.86
C ASP A 116 14.13 0.55 17.77
N THR A 117 14.08 1.85 18.03
CA THR A 117 14.40 2.90 17.05
C THR A 117 15.38 3.88 17.66
N ASP A 118 16.47 4.12 16.94
CA ASP A 118 17.41 5.21 17.18
C ASP A 118 17.75 5.89 15.84
N THR A 119 17.15 7.05 15.63
CA THR A 119 17.37 7.95 14.50
C THR A 119 18.11 9.23 14.91
N SER A 120 18.69 9.25 16.12
CA SER A 120 19.43 10.42 16.63
C SER A 120 20.79 10.62 15.94
N GLY A 121 21.33 9.55 15.34
CA GLY A 121 22.59 9.57 14.58
C GLY A 121 22.40 9.73 13.08
N THR A 122 23.52 9.76 12.34
CA THR A 122 23.53 9.86 10.86
C THR A 122 23.08 8.59 10.16
N THR A 123 23.09 7.46 10.86
CA THR A 123 22.65 6.17 10.36
C THR A 123 21.51 5.69 11.27
N PRO A 124 20.28 5.58 10.75
CA PRO A 124 19.17 5.09 11.54
C PRO A 124 19.43 3.63 11.95
N LYS A 125 19.02 3.31 13.17
CA LYS A 125 19.01 1.95 13.70
C LYS A 125 17.56 1.63 14.02
N ILE A 126 16.93 0.85 13.15
CA ILE A 126 15.58 0.36 13.35
C ILE A 126 15.64 -1.15 13.41
N LYS A 127 15.20 -1.69 14.53
CA LYS A 127 15.07 -3.13 14.75
C LYS A 127 13.64 -3.46 15.12
N GLU A 128 13.04 -4.32 14.33
CA GLU A 128 11.71 -4.86 14.58
C GLU A 128 11.81 -6.37 14.82
N ILE A 129 11.13 -6.84 15.86
CA ILE A 129 11.02 -8.26 16.19
C ILE A 129 9.55 -8.62 16.08
N ILE A 130 9.24 -9.60 15.24
CA ILE A 130 7.87 -10.07 15.02
C ILE A 130 7.78 -11.51 15.53
N LYS A 131 6.87 -11.76 16.47
CA LYS A 131 6.50 -13.12 16.86
C LYS A 131 5.69 -13.73 15.72
N VAL A 132 6.22 -14.77 15.09
CA VAL A 132 5.60 -15.40 13.93
C VAL A 132 4.25 -16.00 14.33
N PRO A 133 3.13 -15.58 13.70
CA PRO A 133 1.83 -16.18 13.94
C PRO A 133 1.88 -17.68 13.61
N ALA A 134 1.34 -18.52 14.48
CA ALA A 134 1.41 -19.98 14.33
C ALA A 134 0.85 -20.46 12.97
N VAL A 135 -0.18 -19.80 12.46
CA VAL A 135 -0.77 -20.13 11.15
C VAL A 135 0.16 -19.87 9.96
N LEU A 136 1.15 -18.98 10.12
CA LEU A 136 2.12 -18.65 9.09
C LEU A 136 3.40 -19.48 9.22
N ALA A 137 3.62 -20.17 10.33
CA ALA A 137 4.86 -20.89 10.61
C ALA A 137 5.23 -21.91 9.51
N THR A 138 4.25 -22.55 8.87
CA THR A 138 4.45 -23.53 7.79
C THR A 138 4.59 -22.90 6.41
N SER A 139 4.32 -21.60 6.28
CA SER A 139 4.46 -20.87 5.00
C SER A 139 5.92 -20.50 4.67
N PHE A 140 6.78 -20.52 5.68
CA PHE A 140 8.21 -20.26 5.51
C PHE A 140 8.95 -21.48 4.94
N PRO A 141 10.06 -21.29 4.21
CA PRO A 141 10.94 -22.38 3.81
C PRO A 141 11.43 -23.19 5.02
N GLU A 142 11.66 -24.50 4.84
CA GLU A 142 12.00 -25.45 5.93
C GLU A 142 13.08 -24.93 6.89
N LYS A 143 14.12 -24.26 6.36
CA LYS A 143 15.20 -23.66 7.14
C LYS A 143 14.74 -22.67 8.23
N PHE A 144 13.61 -21.99 8.00
CA PHE A 144 13.06 -20.95 8.87
C PHE A 144 11.83 -21.43 9.66
N GLN A 145 11.34 -22.64 9.40
CA GLN A 145 10.20 -23.19 10.13
C GLN A 145 10.58 -23.49 11.60
N GLY A 146 9.59 -23.43 12.49
CA GLY A 146 9.76 -23.67 13.93
C GLY A 146 10.45 -22.54 14.68
N LYS A 147 10.84 -21.44 14.01
CA LYS A 147 11.33 -20.23 14.65
C LYS A 147 10.16 -19.41 15.18
N THR A 148 10.30 -18.93 16.41
CA THR A 148 9.29 -18.10 17.10
C THR A 148 9.33 -16.65 16.64
N TYR A 149 10.52 -16.13 16.34
CA TYR A 149 10.71 -14.71 16.05
C TYR A 149 11.36 -14.49 14.69
N MET A 150 10.84 -13.53 13.95
CA MET A 150 11.49 -12.96 12.78
C MET A 150 12.06 -11.60 13.18
N VAL A 151 13.31 -11.33 12.77
CA VAL A 151 14.02 -10.08 13.09
C VAL A 151 14.22 -9.31 11.81
N MET A 152 13.70 -8.09 11.77
CA MET A 152 13.94 -7.11 10.72
C MET A 152 14.90 -6.07 11.27
N ASP A 153 16.11 -6.05 10.72
CA ASP A 153 17.15 -5.08 11.07
C ASP A 153 17.43 -4.25 9.82
N GLU A 154 17.14 -2.96 9.88
CA GLU A 154 17.25 -2.06 8.73
C GLU A 154 18.68 -2.04 8.16
N GLN A 155 19.71 -2.12 9.02
CA GLN A 155 21.10 -2.13 8.55
C GLN A 155 21.40 -3.39 7.74
N GLN A 156 20.92 -4.55 8.19
CA GLN A 156 21.07 -5.80 7.43
C GLN A 156 20.32 -5.78 6.09
N LEU A 157 19.18 -5.10 6.02
CA LEU A 157 18.42 -4.95 4.77
C LEU A 157 19.12 -4.01 3.78
N LEU A 158 19.67 -2.89 4.28
CA LEU A 158 20.45 -1.95 3.46
C LEU A 158 21.70 -2.63 2.89
N ASP A 159 22.41 -3.42 3.69
CA ASP A 159 23.59 -4.18 3.26
C ASP A 159 23.28 -5.21 2.15
N GLN A 160 22.03 -5.70 2.08
CA GLN A 160 21.60 -6.65 1.05
C GLN A 160 21.07 -5.97 -0.23
N SER A 161 20.77 -4.68 -0.20
CA SER A 161 20.27 -3.94 -1.36
C SER A 161 21.43 -3.49 -2.26
N SER A 162 21.67 -4.18 -3.36
CA SER A 162 22.65 -3.80 -4.40
C SER A 162 22.13 -2.74 -5.39
N THR A 163 20.92 -2.22 -5.16
CA THR A 163 20.23 -1.25 -6.02
C THR A 163 20.02 0.06 -5.28
N GLY A 164 20.73 1.12 -5.69
CA GLY A 164 20.49 2.53 -5.36
C GLY A 164 19.77 2.79 -4.04
N SER A 165 20.53 2.84 -2.95
CA SER A 165 20.04 3.20 -1.63
C SER A 165 19.23 4.50 -1.69
N ILE A 166 18.01 4.48 -1.16
CA ILE A 166 17.33 5.70 -0.72
C ILE A 166 18.31 6.40 0.24
N ASP A 167 18.59 7.69 0.00
CA ASP A 167 19.43 8.45 0.92
C ASP A 167 18.67 8.63 2.23
N THR A 168 18.92 7.71 3.16
CA THR A 168 18.28 7.65 4.48
C THR A 168 18.51 8.93 5.26
N LYS A 169 19.64 9.63 5.04
CA LYS A 169 19.91 10.92 5.67
C LYS A 169 18.96 11.98 5.13
N SER A 170 18.83 12.07 3.80
CA SER A 170 17.85 12.99 3.18
C SER A 170 16.42 12.70 3.65
N LEU A 171 16.04 11.42 3.80
CA LEU A 171 14.73 11.03 4.30
C LEU A 171 14.51 11.46 5.77
N LEU A 172 15.51 11.26 6.64
CA LEU A 172 15.48 11.70 8.04
C LEU A 172 15.42 13.23 8.12
N ASP A 173 16.25 13.93 7.36
CA ASP A 173 16.28 15.40 7.31
C ASP A 173 14.91 15.95 6.85
N PHE A 174 14.29 15.32 5.85
CA PHE A 174 12.93 15.66 5.44
C PHE A 174 11.92 15.41 6.56
N SER A 175 11.94 14.23 7.20
CA SER A 175 11.02 13.90 8.29
C SER A 175 11.12 14.90 9.45
N ASN A 176 12.34 15.19 9.89
CA ASN A 176 12.62 16.09 11.01
C ASN A 176 12.23 17.55 10.70
N ASN A 177 12.42 18.00 9.46
CA ASN A 177 12.10 19.37 9.07
C ASN A 177 10.64 19.57 8.66
N PHE A 178 9.98 18.53 8.13
CA PHE A 178 8.63 18.65 7.59
C PHE A 178 7.55 18.32 8.62
N THR A 179 7.80 17.39 9.55
CA THR A 179 6.83 17.02 10.59
C THR A 179 6.38 18.22 11.45
N PRO A 180 7.28 19.10 11.95
CA PRO A 180 6.86 20.28 12.69
C PRO A 180 6.02 21.25 11.84
N LYS A 181 6.39 21.42 10.57
CA LYS A 181 5.66 22.28 9.62
C LYS A 181 4.24 21.78 9.36
N VAL A 182 4.04 20.46 9.27
CA VAL A 182 2.71 19.86 9.17
C VAL A 182 1.89 20.25 10.40
N MET A 183 2.42 20.04 11.60
CA MET A 183 1.69 20.32 12.84
C MET A 183 1.34 21.80 13.01
N GLU A 184 2.26 22.70 12.65
CA GLU A 184 2.03 24.14 12.63
C GLU A 184 0.96 24.53 11.60
N PHE A 185 1.07 24.02 10.37
CA PHE A 185 0.07 24.22 9.32
C PHE A 185 -1.33 23.76 9.76
N LEU A 186 -1.45 22.57 10.35
CA LEU A 186 -2.73 22.04 10.81
C LEU A 186 -3.36 22.93 11.88
N LYS A 187 -2.57 23.41 12.85
CA LYS A 187 -3.03 24.33 13.89
C LYS A 187 -3.51 25.65 13.30
N GLU A 188 -2.75 26.25 12.39
CA GLU A 188 -3.14 27.51 11.75
C GLU A 188 -4.37 27.34 10.86
N TYR A 189 -4.39 26.30 10.02
CA TYR A 189 -5.45 26.10 9.05
C TYR A 189 -6.78 25.77 9.70
N ALA A 190 -6.78 24.97 10.77
CA ALA A 190 -8.02 24.61 11.45
C ALA A 190 -8.74 25.81 12.08
N THR A 191 -8.02 26.85 12.53
CA THR A 191 -8.65 28.10 13.01
C THR A 191 -9.34 28.91 11.91
N GLN A 192 -9.07 28.59 10.64
CA GLN A 192 -9.65 29.24 9.46
C GLN A 192 -10.68 28.35 8.77
N PHE A 193 -10.76 27.06 9.14
CA PHE A 193 -11.62 26.10 8.49
C PHE A 193 -13.01 26.08 9.13
N ASP A 194 -13.97 26.71 8.45
CA ASP A 194 -15.38 26.64 8.81
C ASP A 194 -16.16 25.86 7.76
N PRO A 195 -16.69 24.66 8.09
CA PRO A 195 -17.54 23.91 7.17
C PRO A 195 -18.98 24.44 7.07
N GLY A 196 -19.34 25.47 7.85
CA GLY A 196 -20.68 26.08 7.86
C GLY A 196 -21.73 25.26 8.61
N PHE A 197 -21.30 24.29 9.41
CA PHE A 197 -22.15 23.50 10.31
C PHE A 197 -21.32 22.91 11.46
N THR A 198 -21.97 22.54 12.56
CA THR A 198 -21.30 21.93 13.73
C THR A 198 -21.05 20.44 13.49
N MET A 199 -19.80 20.01 13.60
CA MET A 199 -19.40 18.59 13.48
C MET A 199 -19.21 17.93 14.85
N VAL A 200 -18.63 18.67 15.79
CA VAL A 200 -18.34 18.20 17.14
C VAL A 200 -19.24 18.92 18.14
N THR A 201 -19.86 18.16 19.03
CA THR A 201 -20.65 18.68 20.15
C THR A 201 -20.13 18.14 21.46
N LYS A 202 -19.94 19.00 22.46
CA LYS A 202 -19.67 18.57 23.83
C LYS A 202 -20.87 17.78 24.40
N LYS A 203 -20.57 16.62 24.97
CA LYS A 203 -21.49 15.75 25.73
C LYS A 203 -21.20 15.87 27.24
N ASP A 204 -21.97 15.11 28.03
CA ASP A 204 -21.75 14.97 29.47
C ASP A 204 -20.38 14.36 29.79
N SER A 205 -19.89 14.64 30.99
CA SER A 205 -18.67 14.02 31.49
C SER A 205 -18.89 12.54 31.82
N LYS A 206 -17.88 11.72 31.56
CA LYS A 206 -17.87 10.29 31.89
C LYS A 206 -16.74 9.99 32.85
N ILE A 207 -16.96 9.09 33.80
CA ILE A 207 -15.89 8.54 34.62
C ILE A 207 -15.37 7.27 33.95
N VAL A 208 -14.08 7.23 33.64
CA VAL A 208 -13.37 6.06 33.11
C VAL A 208 -12.14 5.85 33.97
N ASP A 209 -12.00 4.66 34.55
CA ASP A 209 -10.90 4.28 35.44
C ASP A 209 -10.61 5.28 36.57
N GLY A 210 -11.67 5.86 37.14
CA GLY A 210 -11.59 6.85 38.23
C GLY A 210 -11.20 8.26 37.79
N GLN A 211 -10.99 8.50 36.49
CA GLN A 211 -10.74 9.81 35.91
C GLN A 211 -12.01 10.40 35.30
N THR A 212 -12.32 11.66 35.61
CA THR A 212 -13.38 12.40 34.95
C THR A 212 -12.91 12.87 33.58
N LEU A 213 -13.62 12.46 32.54
CA LEU A 213 -13.38 12.84 31.15
C LEU A 213 -14.46 13.80 30.67
N THR A 214 -14.07 14.84 29.94
CA THR A 214 -15.01 15.64 29.15
C THR A 214 -15.19 14.97 27.80
N VAL A 215 -16.43 14.64 27.43
CA VAL A 215 -16.71 13.89 26.20
C VAL A 215 -17.11 14.85 25.08
N TYR A 216 -16.53 14.66 23.90
CA TYR A 216 -16.86 15.38 22.67
C TYR A 216 -17.31 14.37 21.62
N ASN A 217 -18.43 14.62 20.95
CA ASN A 217 -19.00 13.72 19.95
C ASN A 217 -18.87 14.32 18.56
N LEU A 218 -18.15 13.63 17.68
CA LEU A 218 -18.17 13.85 16.23
C LEU A 218 -19.29 13.02 15.62
N LYS A 219 -20.20 13.66 14.88
CA LYS A 219 -21.29 12.96 14.20
C LYS A 219 -21.45 13.44 12.76
N LEU A 220 -21.34 12.51 11.82
CA LEU A 220 -21.57 12.75 10.39
C LEU A 220 -22.50 11.67 9.82
N ASP A 221 -23.62 12.12 9.27
CA ASP A 221 -24.42 11.36 8.31
C ASP A 221 -23.91 11.58 6.88
N ASP A 222 -24.55 10.95 5.90
CA ASP A 222 -24.18 11.07 4.48
C ASP A 222 -24.24 12.53 3.95
N ALA A 223 -25.21 13.32 4.39
CA ALA A 223 -25.38 14.70 3.93
C ALA A 223 -24.32 15.63 4.52
N SER A 224 -24.10 15.56 5.83
CA SER A 224 -23.07 16.30 6.55
C SER A 224 -21.66 15.90 6.12
N PHE A 225 -21.41 14.62 5.81
CA PHE A 225 -20.15 14.16 5.22
C PHE A 225 -19.89 14.80 3.85
N LYS A 226 -20.90 14.86 2.96
CA LYS A 226 -20.78 15.56 1.66
C LYS A 226 -20.58 17.06 1.82
N LYS A 227 -21.23 17.68 2.81
CA LYS A 227 -21.01 19.11 3.15
C LYS A 227 -19.57 19.34 3.60
N LEU A 228 -19.05 18.46 4.47
CA LEU A 228 -17.67 18.50 4.93
C LEU A 228 -16.69 18.35 3.77
N LEU A 229 -16.90 17.36 2.89
CA LEU A 229 -16.07 17.14 1.70
C LEU A 229 -16.05 18.38 0.80
N ASN A 230 -17.21 18.98 0.55
CA ASN A 230 -17.29 20.20 -0.26
C ASN A 230 -16.57 21.38 0.40
N ALA A 231 -16.82 21.61 1.70
CA ALA A 231 -16.17 22.68 2.43
C ALA A 231 -14.65 22.49 2.48
N ALA A 232 -14.18 21.27 2.71
CA ALA A 232 -12.77 20.91 2.69
C ALA A 232 -12.10 21.34 1.38
N VAL A 233 -12.63 20.92 0.23
CA VAL A 233 -12.03 21.24 -1.07
C VAL A 233 -12.13 22.73 -1.38
N VAL A 234 -13.28 23.37 -1.15
CA VAL A 234 -13.49 24.79 -1.47
C VAL A 234 -12.62 25.69 -0.58
N SER A 235 -12.60 25.45 0.73
CA SER A 235 -11.80 26.25 1.67
C SER A 235 -10.31 26.07 1.43
N PHE A 236 -9.86 24.84 1.17
CA PHE A 236 -8.44 24.57 0.91
C PHE A 236 -7.97 25.22 -0.39
N SER A 237 -8.77 25.09 -1.46
CA SER A 237 -8.42 25.61 -2.79
C SER A 237 -8.37 27.14 -2.84
N LYS A 238 -9.02 27.82 -1.89
CA LYS A 238 -9.02 29.29 -1.76
C LYS A 238 -8.00 29.82 -0.76
N ASN A 239 -7.33 28.94 0.00
CA ASN A 239 -6.42 29.35 1.06
C ASN A 239 -4.97 29.36 0.55
N ASP A 240 -4.40 30.55 0.37
CA ASP A 240 -3.03 30.71 -0.13
C ASP A 240 -1.97 30.04 0.76
N LYS A 241 -2.15 30.02 2.08
CA LYS A 241 -1.24 29.33 3.01
C LYS A 241 -1.31 27.82 2.81
N ALA A 242 -2.51 27.26 2.64
CA ALA A 242 -2.71 25.84 2.39
C ALA A 242 -2.10 25.40 1.06
N LEU A 243 -2.31 26.17 0.00
CA LEU A 243 -1.67 25.91 -1.30
C LEU A 243 -0.14 26.07 -1.21
N GLY A 244 0.36 27.06 -0.47
CA GLY A 244 1.78 27.25 -0.20
C GLY A 244 2.40 26.06 0.52
N PHE A 245 1.75 25.54 1.55
CA PHE A 245 2.21 24.37 2.28
C PHE A 245 2.35 23.13 1.39
N VAL A 246 1.36 22.86 0.53
CA VAL A 246 1.41 21.75 -0.43
C VAL A 246 2.55 21.94 -1.43
N LYS A 247 2.72 23.17 -1.92
CA LYS A 247 3.81 23.49 -2.83
C LYS A 247 5.17 23.20 -2.17
N ASP A 248 5.35 23.65 -0.94
CA ASP A 248 6.58 23.41 -0.16
C ASP A 248 6.81 21.91 0.07
N TYR A 249 5.76 21.14 0.37
CA TYR A 249 5.83 19.68 0.46
C TYR A 249 6.34 19.04 -0.84
N LEU A 250 5.71 19.38 -1.97
CA LEU A 250 6.07 18.82 -3.27
C LEU A 250 7.49 19.19 -3.69
N LEU A 251 7.94 20.41 -3.38
CA LEU A 251 9.32 20.83 -3.61
C LEU A 251 10.30 20.04 -2.74
N ALA A 252 9.98 19.84 -1.46
CA ALA A 252 10.80 19.04 -0.55
C ALA A 252 10.87 17.57 -0.99
N VAL A 253 9.76 16.98 -1.43
CA VAL A 253 9.74 15.62 -2.01
C VAL A 253 10.55 15.55 -3.30
N ASN A 254 10.48 16.57 -4.17
CA ASN A 254 11.31 16.63 -5.37
C ASN A 254 12.81 16.62 -5.03
N ASP A 255 13.21 17.31 -3.96
CA ASP A 255 14.60 17.32 -3.50
C ASP A 255 15.07 15.95 -2.97
N LEU A 256 14.16 15.12 -2.46
CA LEU A 256 14.45 13.74 -2.03
C LEU A 256 14.71 12.76 -3.18
N THR A 257 14.32 13.10 -4.41
CA THR A 257 14.45 12.18 -5.53
C THR A 257 15.94 11.92 -5.88
N GLY A 258 16.27 10.71 -6.32
CA GLY A 258 17.63 10.33 -6.74
C GLY A 258 18.01 10.80 -8.15
N VAL A 259 17.26 11.74 -8.73
CA VAL A 259 17.47 12.24 -10.11
C VAL A 259 18.58 13.28 -10.17
N SER A 260 19.09 13.57 -11.37
CA SER A 260 20.18 14.53 -11.56
C SER A 260 19.79 15.96 -11.18
N GLY A 261 20.77 16.81 -10.87
CA GLY A 261 20.51 18.22 -10.49
C GLY A 261 19.71 18.99 -11.54
N THR A 262 19.93 18.75 -12.83
CA THR A 262 19.15 19.37 -13.91
C THR A 262 17.70 18.90 -13.92
N GLU A 263 17.44 17.61 -13.69
CA GLU A 263 16.08 17.06 -13.60
C GLU A 263 15.35 17.58 -12.35
N LYS A 264 16.07 17.74 -11.22
CA LYS A 264 15.49 18.35 -10.01
C LYS A 264 15.03 19.78 -10.25
N GLU A 265 15.84 20.59 -10.92
CA GLU A 265 15.49 21.98 -11.24
C GLU A 265 14.32 22.07 -12.24
N GLN A 266 14.26 21.16 -13.22
CA GLN A 266 13.10 21.04 -14.10
C GLN A 266 11.83 20.66 -13.31
N GLY A 267 11.93 19.71 -12.39
CA GLY A 267 10.82 19.33 -11.50
C GLY A 267 10.31 20.49 -10.66
N LYS A 268 11.22 21.29 -10.07
CA LYS A 268 10.84 22.52 -9.34
C LYS A 268 10.14 23.54 -10.23
N GLN A 269 10.62 23.74 -11.46
CA GLN A 269 9.98 24.65 -12.42
C GLN A 269 8.58 24.15 -12.81
N GLU A 270 8.40 22.85 -13.02
CA GLU A 270 7.10 22.24 -13.34
C GLU A 270 6.12 22.36 -12.16
N ILE A 271 6.58 22.12 -10.93
CA ILE A 271 5.77 22.33 -9.71
C ILE A 271 5.35 23.78 -9.63
N ASN A 272 6.29 24.73 -9.69
CA ASN A 272 5.98 26.16 -9.62
C ASN A 272 4.95 26.58 -10.68
N LYS A 273 5.18 26.19 -11.93
CA LYS A 273 4.27 26.48 -13.04
C LYS A 273 2.88 25.88 -12.81
N SER A 274 2.80 24.65 -12.31
CA SER A 274 1.52 23.98 -12.05
C SER A 274 0.68 24.71 -11.01
N PHE A 275 1.30 25.31 -9.99
CA PHE A 275 0.59 26.11 -8.99
C PHE A 275 0.09 27.44 -9.55
N GLU A 276 0.89 28.13 -10.38
CA GLU A 276 0.43 29.36 -11.04
C GLU A 276 -0.72 29.09 -12.02
N GLU A 277 -0.63 28.00 -12.79
CA GLU A 277 -1.71 27.53 -13.67
C GLU A 277 -2.96 27.16 -12.87
N PHE A 278 -2.81 26.47 -11.74
CA PHE A 278 -3.93 26.14 -10.86
C PHE A 278 -4.62 27.39 -10.33
N LYS A 279 -3.87 28.38 -9.82
CA LYS A 279 -4.43 29.65 -9.33
C LYS A 279 -5.18 30.41 -10.44
N THR A 280 -4.62 30.42 -11.65
CA THR A 280 -5.26 31.04 -12.81
C THR A 280 -6.57 30.35 -13.18
N ASN A 281 -6.61 29.02 -13.11
CA ASN A 281 -7.77 28.21 -13.46
C ASN A 281 -8.68 27.89 -12.27
N LEU A 282 -8.46 28.50 -11.10
CA LEU A 282 -9.22 28.24 -9.88
C LEU A 282 -10.75 28.42 -10.08
N PRO A 283 -11.25 29.45 -10.79
CA PRO A 283 -12.68 29.59 -11.03
C PRO A 283 -13.27 28.41 -11.81
N GLU A 284 -12.59 27.95 -12.85
CA GLU A 284 -13.01 26.80 -13.65
C GLU A 284 -12.93 25.49 -12.84
N PHE A 285 -11.87 25.32 -12.05
CA PHE A 285 -11.75 24.21 -11.12
C PHE A 285 -12.92 24.15 -10.13
N LEU A 286 -13.29 25.29 -9.52
CA LEU A 286 -14.41 25.35 -8.58
C LEU A 286 -15.76 25.10 -9.25
N ASP A 287 -15.96 25.56 -10.47
CA ASP A 287 -17.17 25.23 -11.26
C ASP A 287 -17.26 23.72 -11.55
N ASN A 288 -16.17 23.11 -11.98
CA ASN A 288 -16.09 21.66 -12.20
C ASN A 288 -16.25 20.86 -10.91
N TRP A 289 -15.73 21.35 -9.78
CA TRP A 289 -15.93 20.76 -8.47
C TRP A 289 -17.41 20.82 -8.04
N ASN A 290 -18.07 21.95 -8.24
CA ASN A 290 -19.50 22.09 -7.93
C ASN A 290 -20.34 21.11 -8.76
N LYS A 291 -20.08 20.99 -10.07
CA LYS A 291 -20.71 19.98 -10.92
C LYS A 291 -20.45 18.56 -10.42
N SER A 292 -19.24 18.31 -9.90
CA SER A 292 -18.89 17.02 -9.31
C SER A 292 -19.69 16.75 -8.03
N MET A 293 -19.88 17.75 -7.17
CA MET A 293 -20.71 17.63 -5.97
C MET A 293 -22.19 17.41 -6.32
N GLU A 294 -22.70 18.00 -7.40
CA GLU A 294 -24.06 17.71 -7.91
C GLU A 294 -24.21 16.23 -8.30
N ILE A 295 -23.22 15.63 -8.95
CA ILE A 295 -23.20 14.20 -9.27
C ILE A 295 -23.23 13.35 -8.00
N LEU A 296 -22.46 13.74 -6.98
CA LEU A 296 -22.34 12.98 -5.73
C LEU A 296 -23.58 13.07 -4.82
N LYS A 297 -24.53 13.97 -5.07
CA LYS A 297 -25.78 14.04 -4.28
C LYS A 297 -26.53 12.71 -4.30
N ASP A 298 -26.55 12.06 -5.46
CA ASP A 298 -27.26 10.80 -5.69
C ASP A 298 -26.47 9.56 -5.23
N VAL A 299 -25.20 9.72 -4.83
CA VAL A 299 -24.33 8.62 -4.41
C VAL A 299 -24.30 8.53 -2.89
N LYS A 300 -24.92 7.52 -2.29
CA LYS A 300 -24.80 7.26 -0.85
C LYS A 300 -23.40 6.73 -0.53
N MET A 301 -22.71 7.35 0.41
CA MET A 301 -21.34 7.01 0.83
C MET A 301 -21.25 6.57 2.29
N ILE A 302 -22.11 7.18 3.14
CA ILE A 302 -22.18 6.86 4.56
C ILE A 302 -23.46 6.06 4.83
N GLY A 303 -23.32 4.97 5.58
CA GLY A 303 -24.43 4.11 5.99
C GLY A 303 -25.31 4.75 7.07
N ASP A 304 -26.37 4.06 7.45
CA ASP A 304 -27.40 4.61 8.35
C ASP A 304 -26.88 4.81 9.79
N LYS A 305 -25.83 4.08 10.20
CA LYS A 305 -25.20 4.32 11.50
C LYS A 305 -24.31 5.57 11.52
N GLY A 306 -23.97 6.13 10.35
CA GLY A 306 -23.12 7.30 10.24
C GLY A 306 -21.65 7.05 10.61
N ILE A 307 -20.90 8.14 10.70
CA ILE A 307 -19.64 8.23 11.45
C ILE A 307 -19.97 8.91 12.76
N ASN A 308 -19.81 8.21 13.87
CA ASN A 308 -20.20 8.68 15.19
C ASN A 308 -19.12 8.28 16.20
N ILE A 309 -18.34 9.25 16.67
CA ILE A 309 -17.15 9.02 17.50
C ILE A 309 -17.20 9.90 18.74
N ASP A 310 -17.08 9.29 19.91
CA ASP A 310 -16.90 9.97 21.19
C ASP A 310 -15.42 10.01 21.56
N PHE A 311 -14.94 11.21 21.88
CA PHE A 311 -13.59 11.50 22.35
C PHE A 311 -13.64 11.94 23.81
N GLY A 312 -13.02 11.18 24.71
CA GLY A 312 -12.87 11.50 26.12
C GLY A 312 -11.55 12.23 26.38
N ILE A 313 -11.64 13.49 26.78
CA ILE A 313 -10.49 14.35 27.09
C ILE A 313 -10.32 14.44 28.61
N ASN A 314 -9.11 14.15 29.10
CA ASN A 314 -8.81 14.23 30.52
C ASN A 314 -8.48 15.67 30.99
N SER A 315 -8.29 15.84 32.30
CA SER A 315 -7.94 17.15 32.90
C SER A 315 -6.64 17.74 32.38
N ASP A 316 -5.72 16.89 31.92
CA ASP A 316 -4.44 17.32 31.34
C ASP A 316 -4.59 17.68 29.86
N GLY A 317 -5.80 17.59 29.27
CA GLY A 317 -6.06 17.95 27.88
C GLY A 317 -5.60 16.90 26.86
N TYR A 318 -5.37 15.65 27.26
CA TYR A 318 -5.10 14.54 26.33
C TYR A 318 -6.39 13.81 25.99
N VAL A 319 -6.52 13.38 24.74
CA VAL A 319 -7.51 12.35 24.36
C VAL A 319 -7.04 11.03 24.97
N VAL A 320 -7.84 10.47 25.87
CA VAL A 320 -7.53 9.21 26.56
C VAL A 320 -8.56 8.12 26.33
N SER A 321 -9.65 8.45 25.66
CA SER A 321 -10.66 7.49 25.25
C SER A 321 -11.24 7.89 23.90
N GLU A 322 -11.40 6.93 23.00
CA GLU A 322 -12.11 7.10 21.74
C GLU A 322 -13.04 5.91 21.54
N SER A 323 -14.31 6.14 21.27
CA SER A 323 -15.24 5.02 21.03
C SER A 323 -16.34 5.42 20.06
N GLY A 324 -16.73 4.52 19.17
CA GLY A 324 -17.73 4.87 18.18
C GLY A 324 -17.86 3.86 17.06
N ASN A 325 -18.53 4.32 16.00
CA ASN A 325 -18.74 3.57 14.79
C ASN A 325 -18.44 4.40 13.54
N MET A 326 -17.99 3.72 12.50
CA MET A 326 -17.91 4.24 11.13
C MET A 326 -18.65 3.27 10.22
N ASP A 327 -19.56 3.77 9.40
CA ASP A 327 -20.41 2.95 8.53
C ASP A 327 -20.36 3.49 7.10
N PHE A 328 -19.81 2.70 6.19
CA PHE A 328 -19.58 3.06 4.79
C PHE A 328 -20.40 2.17 3.87
N ILE A 329 -20.90 2.76 2.79
CA ILE A 329 -21.71 2.06 1.81
C ILE A 329 -21.20 2.34 0.39
N ILE A 330 -21.17 1.29 -0.42
CA ILE A 330 -20.80 1.32 -1.84
C ILE A 330 -21.97 0.74 -2.62
N ASP A 331 -22.75 1.60 -3.25
CA ASP A 331 -23.74 1.20 -4.26
C ASP A 331 -23.05 1.15 -5.63
N LEU A 332 -22.73 -0.05 -6.10
CA LEU A 332 -21.93 -0.24 -7.32
C LEU A 332 -22.54 0.44 -8.54
N LYS A 333 -23.88 0.48 -8.62
CA LYS A 333 -24.59 1.15 -9.70
C LYS A 333 -24.43 2.67 -9.60
N ALA A 334 -24.70 3.24 -8.43
CA ALA A 334 -24.60 4.69 -8.24
C ALA A 334 -23.17 5.20 -8.47
N TYR A 335 -22.15 4.44 -8.03
CA TYR A 335 -20.75 4.77 -8.25
C TYR A 335 -20.34 4.66 -9.74
N GLU A 336 -20.81 3.64 -10.47
CA GLU A 336 -20.57 3.53 -11.92
C GLU A 336 -21.24 4.67 -12.69
N GLU A 337 -22.50 4.99 -12.37
CA GLU A 337 -23.23 6.11 -12.98
C GLU A 337 -22.56 7.46 -12.69
N ALA A 338 -22.10 7.68 -11.46
CA ALA A 338 -21.32 8.86 -11.10
C ALA A 338 -20.00 8.92 -11.88
N GLY A 339 -19.27 7.80 -11.96
CA GLY A 339 -18.06 7.65 -12.77
C GLY A 339 -18.27 8.07 -14.22
N ASN A 340 -19.35 7.59 -14.85
CA ASN A 340 -19.72 7.94 -16.21
C ASN A 340 -20.03 9.45 -16.37
N LYS A 341 -20.69 10.06 -15.39
CA LYS A 341 -20.96 11.51 -15.37
C LYS A 341 -19.67 12.31 -15.18
N PHE A 342 -18.73 11.87 -14.32
CA PHE A 342 -17.42 12.50 -14.17
C PHE A 342 -16.59 12.44 -15.45
N ASP A 343 -16.61 11.29 -16.13
CA ASP A 343 -15.93 11.13 -17.41
C ASP A 343 -16.44 12.13 -18.45
N ALA A 344 -17.76 12.34 -18.52
CA ALA A 344 -18.39 13.32 -19.40
C ALA A 344 -18.05 14.78 -19.03
N LEU A 345 -17.78 15.08 -17.75
CA LEU A 345 -17.26 16.39 -17.32
C LEU A 345 -15.83 16.62 -17.80
N SER A 346 -15.02 15.57 -17.84
CA SER A 346 -13.61 15.65 -18.24
C SER A 346 -13.38 15.59 -19.75
N ASP A 347 -14.32 14.99 -20.49
CA ASP A 347 -14.27 14.78 -21.93
C ASP A 347 -15.70 14.77 -22.49
N SER A 348 -16.09 15.87 -23.12
CA SER A 348 -17.43 16.04 -23.68
C SER A 348 -17.75 15.10 -24.85
N SER A 349 -16.75 14.38 -25.38
CA SER A 349 -16.96 13.35 -26.39
C SER A 349 -17.42 12.02 -25.81
N LYS A 350 -17.21 11.80 -24.50
CA LYS A 350 -17.69 10.61 -23.79
C LYS A 350 -19.14 10.79 -23.38
N LYS A 351 -20.00 9.87 -23.80
CA LYS A 351 -21.38 9.79 -23.33
C LYS A 351 -21.43 9.04 -22.00
N ALA A 352 -22.27 9.50 -21.08
CA ALA A 352 -22.58 8.75 -19.87
C ALA A 352 -23.18 7.39 -20.28
N GLY A 353 -22.44 6.30 -20.03
CA GLY A 353 -22.91 4.94 -20.27
C GLY A 353 -23.99 4.54 -19.25
N SER A 354 -24.81 3.54 -19.62
CA SER A 354 -25.69 2.86 -18.67
C SER A 354 -24.86 1.93 -17.78
N SER A 355 -25.12 1.95 -16.47
CA SER A 355 -24.53 0.98 -15.54
C SER A 355 -25.10 -0.42 -15.79
N THR A 356 -24.23 -1.43 -15.67
CA THR A 356 -24.62 -2.86 -15.66
C THR A 356 -24.32 -3.52 -14.32
N GLN A 357 -23.51 -2.86 -13.48
CA GLN A 357 -23.21 -3.29 -12.12
C GLN A 357 -24.47 -3.25 -11.25
N LYS A 358 -24.54 -4.20 -10.31
CA LYS A 358 -25.62 -4.27 -9.32
C LYS A 358 -25.04 -4.65 -7.98
N GLY A 359 -25.65 -4.11 -6.94
CA GLY A 359 -25.42 -4.52 -5.57
C GLY A 359 -24.85 -3.42 -4.70
N ILE A 360 -25.03 -3.63 -3.40
CA ILE A 360 -24.65 -2.72 -2.34
C ILE A 360 -23.72 -3.49 -1.43
N ILE A 361 -22.52 -2.96 -1.24
CA ILE A 361 -21.54 -3.45 -0.26
C ILE A 361 -21.50 -2.45 0.88
N GLN A 362 -21.54 -2.94 2.11
CA GLN A 362 -21.48 -2.13 3.31
C GLN A 362 -20.38 -2.63 4.23
N PHE A 363 -19.58 -1.71 4.72
CA PHE A 363 -18.47 -1.95 5.64
C PHE A 363 -18.62 -1.05 6.85
N GLY A 364 -18.67 -1.65 8.03
CA GLY A 364 -18.73 -0.93 9.29
C GLY A 364 -17.63 -1.33 10.24
N VAL A 365 -17.16 -0.37 11.04
CA VAL A 365 -16.20 -0.59 12.12
C VAL A 365 -16.79 0.00 13.39
N ASP A 366 -16.96 -0.83 14.41
CA ASP A 366 -17.21 -0.40 15.78
C ASP A 366 -15.88 -0.49 16.54
N PHE A 367 -15.51 0.54 17.31
CA PHE A 367 -14.24 0.55 18.02
C PHE A 367 -14.33 1.21 19.40
N ASN A 368 -13.41 0.81 20.27
CA ASN A 368 -13.17 1.41 21.57
C ASN A 368 -11.65 1.40 21.83
N SER A 369 -11.10 2.56 22.13
CA SER A 369 -9.71 2.82 22.41
C SER A 369 -9.56 3.54 23.73
N THR A 370 -8.58 3.13 24.53
CA THR A 370 -8.18 3.80 25.76
C THR A 370 -6.68 3.99 25.79
N ILE A 371 -6.23 5.14 26.29
CA ILE A 371 -4.82 5.46 26.51
C ILE A 371 -4.62 5.74 28.00
N SER A 372 -3.61 5.12 28.58
CA SER A 372 -3.23 5.26 29.98
C SER A 372 -1.72 5.47 30.10
N ASN A 373 -1.25 5.71 31.33
CA ASN A 373 0.19 5.87 31.63
C ASN A 373 0.92 6.93 30.79
N ILE A 374 0.20 7.96 30.34
CA ILE A 374 0.73 9.07 29.55
C ILE A 374 1.86 9.77 30.31
N ASN A 375 3.05 9.83 29.71
CA ASN A 375 4.27 10.44 30.26
C ASN A 375 4.70 9.85 31.62
N LYS A 376 4.28 8.61 31.92
CA LYS A 376 4.70 7.85 33.10
C LYS A 376 5.68 6.75 32.71
N ASP A 377 6.26 6.07 33.69
CA ASP A 377 7.13 4.94 33.39
C ASP A 377 6.33 3.79 32.77
N VAL A 378 6.84 3.25 31.67
CA VAL A 378 6.25 2.15 30.91
C VAL A 378 7.36 1.13 30.67
N ASP A 379 7.13 -0.09 31.13
CA ASP A 379 8.06 -1.19 30.93
C ASP A 379 7.80 -1.92 29.61
N ILE A 380 8.87 -2.06 28.82
CA ILE A 380 8.88 -2.72 27.52
C ILE A 380 10.02 -3.74 27.53
N THR A 381 9.66 -5.01 27.68
CA THR A 381 10.62 -6.12 27.69
C THR A 381 10.68 -6.76 26.31
N PHE A 382 11.89 -6.78 25.73
CA PHE A 382 12.16 -7.44 24.45
C PHE A 382 12.42 -8.94 24.67
N PRO A 383 12.01 -9.81 23.74
CA PRO A 383 12.33 -11.24 23.83
C PRO A 383 13.82 -11.48 23.65
N GLU A 384 14.37 -12.47 24.36
CA GLU A 384 15.73 -12.94 24.12
C GLU A 384 15.81 -13.69 22.79
N LEU A 385 16.67 -13.21 21.89
CA LEU A 385 16.85 -13.77 20.56
C LEU A 385 18.10 -14.64 20.50
N ASN A 386 17.98 -15.79 19.85
CA ASN A 386 19.11 -16.67 19.55
C ASN A 386 18.87 -17.42 18.24
N SER A 387 19.88 -18.19 17.80
CA SER A 387 19.82 -18.92 16.54
C SER A 387 18.81 -20.08 16.55
N THR A 388 18.30 -20.51 17.70
CA THR A 388 17.30 -21.60 17.78
C THR A 388 15.89 -21.07 17.66
N ASN A 389 15.58 -19.91 18.25
CA ASN A 389 14.23 -19.34 18.29
C ASN A 389 13.96 -18.23 17.26
N SER A 390 14.98 -17.72 16.56
CA SER A 390 14.82 -16.57 15.66
C SER A 390 15.54 -16.73 14.32
N PHE A 391 15.15 -15.92 13.34
CA PHE A 391 15.82 -15.76 12.05
C PHE A 391 15.74 -14.32 11.54
N SER A 392 16.69 -13.92 10.69
CA SER A 392 16.69 -12.61 10.04
C SER A 392 15.79 -12.60 8.80
N TYR A 393 15.01 -11.53 8.63
CA TYR A 393 14.23 -11.29 7.42
C TYR A 393 15.13 -11.08 6.19
N ALA A 394 16.30 -10.47 6.37
CA ALA A 394 17.30 -10.33 5.32
C ALA A 394 17.79 -11.72 4.85
N ASP A 395 18.02 -12.67 5.77
CA ASP A 395 18.36 -14.05 5.40
C ASP A 395 17.24 -14.75 4.62
N LEU A 396 15.98 -14.48 4.96
CA LEU A 396 14.82 -15.00 4.23
C LEU A 396 14.76 -14.47 2.79
N ILE A 397 14.92 -13.15 2.60
CA ILE A 397 14.96 -12.54 1.26
C ILE A 397 16.11 -13.14 0.44
N LYS A 398 17.31 -13.19 1.02
CA LYS A 398 18.49 -13.77 0.36
C LYS A 398 18.26 -15.23 -0.04
N TYR A 399 17.70 -16.04 0.86
CA TYR A 399 17.39 -17.44 0.57
C TYR A 399 16.38 -17.57 -0.57
N THR A 400 15.26 -16.84 -0.50
CA THR A 400 14.22 -16.90 -1.53
C THR A 400 14.72 -16.43 -2.89
N ALA A 401 15.51 -15.37 -2.94
CA ALA A 401 16.18 -14.89 -4.15
C ALA A 401 17.14 -15.93 -4.74
N GLN A 402 17.94 -16.61 -3.90
CA GLN A 402 18.82 -17.69 -4.36
C GLN A 402 18.04 -18.89 -4.89
N THR A 403 16.96 -19.30 -4.23
CA THR A 403 16.12 -20.41 -4.69
C THR A 403 15.27 -20.07 -5.92
N ALA A 404 15.04 -18.79 -6.21
CA ALA A 404 14.44 -18.34 -7.47
C ALA A 404 15.40 -18.47 -8.66
N ILE A 405 16.70 -18.54 -8.40
CA ILE A 405 17.78 -18.75 -9.38
C ILE A 405 18.31 -20.20 -9.24
N VAL A 406 17.41 -21.17 -9.17
CA VAL A 406 17.81 -22.54 -9.54
C VAL A 406 17.93 -22.53 -11.05
N ASP A 407 19.16 -22.42 -11.56
CA ASP A 407 19.44 -22.64 -12.98
C ASP A 407 18.76 -23.96 -13.38
N ASP A 408 17.91 -23.91 -14.40
CA ASP A 408 17.46 -25.13 -15.03
C ASP A 408 18.73 -25.85 -15.53
N ILE A 409 19.03 -27.00 -14.95
CA ILE A 409 20.16 -27.86 -15.33
C ILE A 409 19.70 -29.03 -16.21
N THR A 410 18.40 -29.11 -16.51
CA THR A 410 17.82 -30.24 -17.22
C THR A 410 17.95 -30.01 -18.72
N ALA A 411 18.87 -30.73 -19.35
CA ALA A 411 19.02 -30.65 -20.79
C ALA A 411 17.73 -31.05 -21.54
N PRO A 412 17.38 -30.35 -22.64
CA PRO A 412 16.26 -30.73 -23.50
C PRO A 412 16.43 -32.15 -24.04
N SER A 413 15.31 -32.82 -24.32
CA SER A 413 15.32 -34.11 -25.03
C SER A 413 16.01 -33.98 -26.40
N ALA A 414 16.67 -35.06 -26.83
CA ALA A 414 17.34 -35.10 -28.14
C ALA A 414 16.36 -34.76 -29.29
N PRO A 415 16.74 -33.90 -30.25
CA PRO A 415 15.87 -33.55 -31.38
C PRO A 415 15.43 -34.79 -32.17
N LYS A 416 14.15 -34.86 -32.52
CA LYS A 416 13.62 -35.84 -33.47
C LYS A 416 13.74 -35.28 -34.87
N VAL A 417 14.71 -35.80 -35.63
CA VAL A 417 15.06 -35.29 -36.97
C VAL A 417 14.37 -36.13 -38.05
N ASN A 418 13.75 -35.46 -39.02
CA ASN A 418 13.15 -36.11 -40.19
C ASN A 418 14.23 -36.67 -41.14
N LYS A 419 13.83 -37.51 -42.10
CA LYS A 419 14.73 -38.05 -43.12
C LYS A 419 15.39 -36.91 -43.92
N VAL A 420 16.71 -36.97 -44.08
CA VAL A 420 17.50 -36.03 -44.89
C VAL A 420 17.98 -36.74 -46.15
N LEU A 421 17.73 -36.15 -47.32
CA LEU A 421 18.13 -36.66 -48.62
C LEU A 421 19.30 -35.84 -49.19
N THR A 422 20.00 -36.39 -50.17
CA THR A 422 21.06 -35.66 -50.89
C THR A 422 20.61 -34.35 -51.52
N THR A 423 19.33 -34.21 -51.86
CA THR A 423 18.72 -32.99 -52.42
C THR A 423 18.12 -32.06 -51.37
N SER A 424 18.12 -32.43 -50.08
CA SER A 424 17.51 -31.63 -49.02
C SER A 424 18.26 -30.31 -48.82
N THR A 425 17.50 -29.20 -48.84
CA THR A 425 17.98 -27.83 -48.56
C THR A 425 17.70 -27.38 -47.13
N ALA A 426 17.12 -28.25 -46.30
CA ALA A 426 16.88 -28.01 -44.89
C ALA A 426 16.86 -29.33 -44.10
N VAL A 427 17.16 -29.23 -42.81
CA VAL A 427 16.93 -30.28 -41.81
C VAL A 427 15.75 -29.87 -40.94
N SER A 428 14.68 -30.65 -40.96
CA SER A 428 13.47 -30.38 -40.19
C SER A 428 13.22 -31.46 -39.13
N GLY A 429 12.41 -31.12 -38.12
CA GLY A 429 12.12 -32.04 -37.04
C GLY A 429 11.34 -31.40 -35.90
N LYS A 430 11.32 -32.11 -34.76
CA LYS A 430 10.76 -31.63 -33.49
C LYS A 430 11.80 -31.59 -32.38
N ALA A 431 11.69 -30.58 -31.52
CA ALA A 431 12.51 -30.39 -30.33
C ALA A 431 11.72 -29.58 -29.30
N GLU A 432 12.34 -29.26 -28.17
CA GLU A 432 11.73 -28.42 -27.14
C GLU A 432 11.37 -27.02 -27.69
N LYS A 433 10.19 -26.52 -27.32
CA LYS A 433 9.68 -25.21 -27.78
C LYS A 433 10.64 -24.09 -27.39
N GLY A 434 10.98 -23.22 -28.34
CA GLY A 434 11.85 -22.07 -28.08
C GLY A 434 13.34 -22.41 -27.95
N SER A 435 13.73 -23.69 -28.06
CA SER A 435 15.14 -24.10 -28.08
C SER A 435 15.83 -23.74 -29.40
N THR A 436 17.12 -23.43 -29.31
CA THR A 436 17.99 -23.21 -30.47
C THR A 436 18.55 -24.53 -30.98
N ILE A 437 18.25 -24.86 -32.24
CA ILE A 437 18.74 -26.03 -32.94
C ILE A 437 20.04 -25.69 -33.67
N ILE A 438 21.03 -26.56 -33.54
CA ILE A 438 22.30 -26.47 -34.28
C ILE A 438 22.49 -27.77 -35.07
N VAL A 439 22.72 -27.64 -36.38
CA VAL A 439 23.05 -28.76 -37.26
C VAL A 439 24.53 -28.69 -37.61
N LYS A 440 25.27 -29.78 -37.38
CA LYS A 440 26.70 -29.89 -37.68
C LYS A 440 27.02 -31.07 -38.59
N LYS A 441 28.11 -30.94 -39.34
CA LYS A 441 28.82 -32.06 -40.00
C LYS A 441 30.22 -32.13 -39.39
N GLY A 442 30.48 -33.17 -38.60
CA GLY A 442 31.68 -33.21 -37.77
C GLY A 442 31.73 -31.99 -36.83
N LYS A 443 32.79 -31.20 -36.92
CA LYS A 443 32.96 -29.95 -36.13
C LYS A 443 32.33 -28.71 -36.80
N THR A 444 31.98 -28.79 -38.09
CA THR A 444 31.48 -27.65 -38.86
C THR A 444 29.98 -27.44 -38.64
N VAL A 445 29.57 -26.22 -38.25
CA VAL A 445 28.15 -25.83 -38.17
C VAL A 445 27.63 -25.55 -39.58
N LEU A 446 26.55 -26.22 -39.95
CA LEU A 446 25.88 -26.04 -41.24
C LEU A 446 24.74 -25.02 -41.17
N GLY A 447 24.10 -24.89 -40.00
CA GLY A 447 23.00 -23.95 -39.80
C GLY A 447 22.46 -23.98 -38.36
N LYS A 448 21.65 -22.96 -38.04
CA LYS A 448 20.90 -22.85 -36.79
C LYS A 448 19.47 -22.36 -37.03
N ALA A 449 18.53 -22.72 -36.17
CA ALA A 449 17.17 -22.17 -36.16
C ALA A 449 16.56 -22.30 -34.76
N VAL A 450 15.52 -21.52 -34.45
CA VAL A 450 14.76 -21.64 -33.19
C VAL A 450 13.50 -22.46 -33.43
N THR A 451 13.19 -23.34 -32.48
CA THR A 451 11.99 -24.17 -32.50
C THR A 451 10.75 -23.32 -32.20
N ASN A 452 9.70 -23.43 -33.01
CA ASN A 452 8.49 -22.62 -32.87
C ASN A 452 7.61 -23.02 -31.67
N SER A 453 6.48 -22.34 -31.49
CA SER A 453 5.52 -22.57 -30.41
C SER A 453 4.90 -23.98 -30.38
N LYS A 454 5.00 -24.73 -31.48
CA LYS A 454 4.52 -26.13 -31.62
C LYS A 454 5.66 -27.16 -31.51
N GLY A 455 6.86 -26.74 -31.13
CA GLY A 455 8.01 -27.65 -31.03
C GLY A 455 8.60 -28.07 -32.38
N VAL A 456 8.33 -27.34 -33.47
CA VAL A 456 8.80 -27.67 -34.83
C VAL A 456 9.95 -26.75 -35.24
N PHE A 457 10.98 -27.32 -35.87
CA PHE A 457 12.12 -26.57 -36.42
C PHE A 457 12.36 -26.90 -37.90
N SER A 458 12.99 -25.96 -38.61
CA SER A 458 13.52 -26.14 -39.96
C SER A 458 14.81 -25.32 -40.12
N VAL A 459 15.95 -26.01 -40.18
CA VAL A 459 17.28 -25.40 -40.32
C VAL A 459 17.70 -25.47 -41.78
N LYS A 460 17.82 -24.33 -42.46
CA LYS A 460 18.33 -24.27 -43.84
C LYS A 460 19.79 -24.73 -43.89
N ILE A 461 20.12 -25.61 -44.83
CA ILE A 461 21.48 -26.10 -45.08
C ILE A 461 21.72 -26.23 -46.60
N LYS A 462 22.98 -26.23 -47.03
CA LYS A 462 23.30 -26.66 -48.40
C LYS A 462 23.13 -28.18 -48.54
N PRO A 463 22.71 -28.70 -49.71
CA PRO A 463 22.65 -30.13 -50.00
C PRO A 463 23.94 -30.87 -49.60
N GLN A 464 23.80 -32.09 -49.09
CA GLN A 464 24.90 -32.90 -48.56
C GLN A 464 25.07 -34.18 -49.36
N LYS A 465 26.30 -34.71 -49.43
CA LYS A 465 26.58 -36.00 -50.09
C LYS A 465 25.92 -37.16 -49.32
N ALA A 466 25.58 -38.23 -50.05
CA ALA A 466 25.04 -39.45 -49.44
C ALA A 466 26.01 -40.03 -48.39
N LYS A 467 25.46 -40.71 -47.38
CA LYS A 467 26.16 -41.33 -46.24
C LYS A 467 26.87 -40.33 -45.29
N VAL A 468 26.79 -39.02 -45.54
CA VAL A 468 27.24 -38.02 -44.56
C VAL A 468 26.39 -38.11 -43.31
N THR A 469 27.02 -38.16 -42.13
CA THR A 469 26.31 -38.09 -40.85
C THR A 469 26.24 -36.65 -40.37
N LEU A 470 25.03 -36.18 -40.10
CA LEU A 470 24.76 -34.89 -39.47
C LEU A 470 24.45 -35.09 -37.99
N THR A 471 24.92 -34.15 -37.18
CA THR A 471 24.69 -34.10 -35.73
C THR A 471 23.77 -32.91 -35.43
N VAL A 472 22.66 -33.16 -34.74
CA VAL A 472 21.66 -32.14 -34.40
C VAL A 472 21.48 -32.08 -32.89
N THR A 473 21.61 -30.88 -32.31
CA THR A 473 21.42 -30.61 -30.88
C THR A 473 20.42 -29.49 -30.69
N ALA A 474 19.70 -29.51 -29.56
CA ALA A 474 18.88 -28.40 -29.08
C ALA A 474 19.54 -27.77 -27.84
N THR A 475 19.45 -26.45 -27.73
CA THR A 475 19.87 -25.69 -26.55
C THR A 475 18.68 -24.89 -26.04
N ASP A 476 18.29 -25.07 -24.77
CA ASP A 476 17.19 -24.32 -24.17
C ASP A 476 17.58 -22.85 -23.89
N LYS A 477 16.70 -22.11 -23.19
CA LYS A 477 16.96 -20.71 -22.82
C LYS A 477 17.98 -20.56 -21.70
N SER A 478 18.14 -21.59 -20.88
CA SER A 478 19.05 -21.64 -19.74
C SER A 478 20.46 -22.10 -20.14
N GLY A 479 20.64 -22.53 -21.39
CA GLY A 479 21.93 -22.89 -21.98
C GLY A 479 22.22 -24.39 -21.97
N ASN A 480 21.32 -25.25 -21.48
CA ASN A 480 21.57 -26.70 -21.46
C ASN A 480 21.48 -27.29 -22.85
N VAL A 481 22.41 -28.19 -23.19
CA VAL A 481 22.50 -28.80 -24.51
C VAL A 481 22.00 -30.24 -24.48
N SER A 482 21.07 -30.58 -25.37
CA SER A 482 20.53 -31.93 -25.53
C SER A 482 21.62 -32.95 -25.86
N LYS A 483 21.33 -34.23 -25.62
CA LYS A 483 22.02 -35.31 -26.34
C LYS A 483 21.88 -35.09 -27.86
N ALA A 484 22.94 -35.43 -28.60
CA ALA A 484 22.97 -35.25 -30.04
C ALA A 484 22.14 -36.32 -30.77
N ALA A 485 21.28 -35.89 -31.68
CA ALA A 485 20.64 -36.76 -32.67
C ALA A 485 21.55 -36.89 -33.90
N LYS A 486 21.80 -38.13 -34.34
CA LYS A 486 22.59 -38.42 -35.55
C LYS A 486 21.66 -38.86 -36.67
N VAL A 487 21.78 -38.22 -37.83
CA VAL A 487 21.03 -38.59 -39.04
C VAL A 487 22.00 -38.78 -40.20
N SER A 488 21.89 -39.92 -40.89
CA SER A 488 22.67 -40.18 -42.11
C SER A 488 21.88 -39.70 -43.34
N VAL A 489 22.53 -38.91 -44.18
CA VAL A 489 21.97 -38.41 -45.44
C VAL A 489 21.81 -39.58 -46.40
N LYS A 490 20.58 -39.81 -46.87
CA LYS A 490 20.25 -40.91 -47.79
C LYS A 490 20.28 -40.49 -49.25
#